data_AF-A0A257NN08-F1
#
_entry.id   AF-A0A257NN08-F1
#
_cell.length_a   1.000
_cell.length_b   1.000
_cell.length_c   1.000
_cell.angle_alpha   90.00
_cell.angle_beta   90.00
_cell.angle_gamma   90.00
#
_symmetry.space_group_name_H-M   'P 1'
#
loop_
_entity.id
_entity.type
_entity.pdbx_description
1 polymer ?
#
loop_
_entity_poly.entity_id
_entity_poly.type
_entity_poly.pdbx_seq_one_letter_code
_entity_poly.pdbx_strand_id
1 'polypeptide(L)'
;RADGYGALGIAKDGGGKPALRWWWAVGVFGGLAMLSKYNAALVLAGAVLVAFTDPLARRALRMPGPWIAAVIAIALFTPVIAWNAAHHWQSFNYQGGRATGLRLHPFAPLTIWGGEALFVLPWLWLPMVVLLVAALRRGPAERRGWVLALLAVIPVVLFSIVGIWSSTRILYHWATPGYLLLFPMLGDWAARLRWRRLRNAVAVISAALLAAAALVITAEVSLSFVPHLDRMFAPGKSPLLQAVDWDSIRPEIPPGVQAIATLRWYDAGKIGYALEGRHLPVTVFGAEPHEFADSAPPAALLGKNVLIIAMPGNVSDILRRFAPDFDTIRPGPALTVTDHGAVLLVIPTLIGEDMKAVPKP
;
A
#
# COMPACT_ATOMS: atom_id res chain seq x y z
N ARG A 1 38.82 -34.64 9.94
CA ARG A 1 37.50 -34.37 10.55
C ARG A 1 37.10 -32.97 10.15
N ALA A 2 36.19 -32.85 9.17
CA ALA A 2 35.73 -31.58 8.62
C ALA A 2 34.28 -31.40 9.05
N ASP A 3 34.03 -30.39 9.88
CA ASP A 3 32.69 -30.07 10.37
C ASP A 3 31.83 -29.54 9.22
N GLY A 4 30.94 -30.41 8.73
CA GLY A 4 30.00 -30.13 7.66
C GLY A 4 28.82 -29.28 8.15
N TYR A 5 28.87 -27.98 7.88
CA TYR A 5 27.74 -27.08 8.06
C TYR A 5 26.67 -27.35 6.99
N GLY A 6 25.55 -27.94 7.41
CA GLY A 6 24.41 -28.28 6.56
C GLY A 6 23.61 -27.06 6.08
N ALA A 7 22.98 -27.22 4.91
CA ALA A 7 22.24 -26.21 4.16
C ALA A 7 21.12 -25.48 4.95
N LEU A 8 21.03 -24.15 4.83
CA LEU A 8 19.71 -23.52 4.76
C LEU A 8 19.18 -23.71 3.35
N GLY A 9 18.56 -24.85 3.09
CA GLY A 9 18.08 -25.17 1.76
C GLY A 9 16.83 -26.03 1.78
N ILE A 10 15.90 -25.66 0.93
CA ILE A 10 14.70 -26.39 0.50
C ILE A 10 15.09 -27.65 -0.34
N ALA A 11 16.35 -28.10 -0.27
CA ALA A 11 16.83 -29.31 -0.94
C ALA A 11 16.49 -30.56 -0.10
N LYS A 12 16.27 -31.70 -0.77
CA LYS A 12 16.07 -33.00 -0.10
C LYS A 12 17.39 -33.56 0.45
N ASP A 13 18.52 -33.03 -0.02
CA ASP A 13 19.85 -33.56 0.26
C ASP A 13 20.64 -32.52 1.07
N GLY A 14 20.97 -32.85 2.31
CA GLY A 14 21.62 -31.97 3.29
C GLY A 14 23.07 -31.55 2.98
N GLY A 15 23.49 -31.56 1.71
CA GLY A 15 24.88 -31.33 1.27
C GLY A 15 25.21 -29.94 0.69
N GLY A 16 24.23 -29.08 0.43
CA GLY A 16 24.49 -27.77 -0.18
C GLY A 16 24.92 -26.72 0.84
N LYS A 17 26.19 -26.31 0.89
CA LYS A 17 26.57 -25.08 1.61
C LYS A 17 25.74 -23.92 1.01
N PRO A 18 25.00 -23.12 1.81
CA PRO A 18 24.33 -21.96 1.25
C PRO A 18 25.43 -21.04 0.72
N ALA A 19 25.56 -20.98 -0.60
CA ALA A 19 26.56 -20.15 -1.24
C ALA A 19 26.38 -18.72 -0.71
N LEU A 20 27.47 -18.08 -0.28
CA LEU A 20 27.44 -16.74 0.34
C LEU A 20 26.58 -15.75 -0.47
N ARG A 21 26.57 -15.88 -1.80
CA ARG A 21 25.70 -15.14 -2.73
C ARG A 21 24.22 -15.08 -2.34
N TRP A 22 23.66 -16.13 -1.75
CA TRP A 22 22.25 -16.13 -1.36
C TRP A 22 21.98 -15.27 -0.12
N TRP A 23 22.95 -15.13 0.77
CA TRP A 23 22.86 -14.20 1.90
C TRP A 23 22.92 -12.75 1.44
N TRP A 24 23.76 -12.45 0.45
CA TRP A 24 23.74 -11.14 -0.23
C TRP A 24 22.37 -10.85 -0.83
N ALA A 25 21.80 -11.80 -1.58
CA ALA A 25 20.47 -11.64 -2.16
C ALA A 25 19.39 -11.41 -1.09
N VAL A 26 19.40 -12.17 0.02
CA VAL A 26 18.47 -11.97 1.15
C VAL A 26 18.61 -10.55 1.72
N GLY A 27 19.84 -10.06 1.92
CA GLY A 27 20.07 -8.71 2.42
C GLY A 27 19.61 -7.62 1.46
N VAL A 28 19.97 -7.73 0.18
CA VAL A 28 19.59 -6.76 -0.85
C VAL A 28 18.08 -6.72 -1.02
N PHE A 29 17.42 -7.87 -1.27
CA PHE A 29 15.97 -7.90 -1.46
C PHE A 29 15.20 -7.59 -0.16
N GLY A 30 15.74 -7.95 1.01
CA GLY A 30 15.16 -7.55 2.30
C GLY A 30 15.20 -6.04 2.49
N GLY A 31 16.33 -5.39 2.18
CA GLY A 31 16.47 -3.94 2.21
C GLY A 31 15.56 -3.24 1.21
N LEU A 32 15.53 -3.68 -0.05
CA LEU A 32 14.66 -3.14 -1.09
C LEU A 32 13.17 -3.32 -0.74
N ALA A 33 12.79 -4.46 -0.16
CA ALA A 33 11.42 -4.70 0.28
C ALA A 33 11.02 -3.72 1.40
N MET A 34 11.90 -3.47 2.38
CA MET A 34 11.65 -2.48 3.44
C MET A 34 11.58 -1.05 2.89
N LEU A 35 12.41 -0.70 1.90
CA LEU A 35 12.34 0.58 1.20
C LEU A 35 11.02 0.76 0.44
N SER A 36 10.52 -0.30 -0.17
CA SER A 36 9.22 -0.28 -0.87
C SER A 36 8.05 -0.17 0.11
N LYS A 37 8.06 -0.93 1.21
CA LYS A 37 6.98 -0.92 2.20
C LYS A 37 7.42 -1.43 3.58
N TYR A 38 7.06 -0.71 4.64
CA TYR A 38 7.39 -1.09 6.02
C TYR A 38 6.82 -2.45 6.44
N ASN A 39 5.74 -2.93 5.79
CA ASN A 39 5.20 -4.26 6.01
C ASN A 39 6.21 -5.39 5.75
N ALA A 40 7.25 -5.16 4.94
CA ALA A 40 8.31 -6.14 4.72
C ALA A 40 9.05 -6.52 6.02
N ALA A 41 9.14 -5.59 6.99
CA ALA A 41 9.72 -5.87 8.29
C ALA A 41 8.97 -6.98 9.04
N LEU A 42 7.67 -7.15 8.81
CA LEU A 42 6.86 -8.21 9.42
C LEU A 42 7.25 -9.60 8.88
N VAL A 43 7.56 -9.70 7.59
CA VAL A 43 8.08 -10.93 6.99
C VAL A 43 9.47 -11.25 7.55
N LEU A 44 10.33 -10.25 7.69
CA LEU A 44 11.65 -10.40 8.31
C LEU A 44 11.57 -10.79 9.79
N ALA A 45 10.58 -10.28 10.54
CA ALA A 45 10.30 -10.73 11.90
C ALA A 45 9.93 -12.22 11.93
N GLY A 46 9.22 -12.72 10.90
CA GLY A 46 8.97 -14.15 10.73
C GLY A 46 10.27 -14.94 10.55
N ALA A 47 11.25 -14.40 9.82
CA ALA A 47 12.56 -15.03 9.65
C ALA A 47 13.34 -15.10 10.97
N VAL A 48 13.19 -14.07 11.82
CA VAL A 48 13.72 -14.07 13.19
C VAL A 48 13.04 -15.15 14.04
N LEU A 49 11.71 -15.29 13.99
CA LEU A 49 11.00 -16.39 14.67
C LEU A 49 11.47 -17.77 14.18
N VAL A 50 11.73 -17.92 12.89
CA VAL A 50 12.33 -19.16 12.34
C VAL A 50 13.69 -19.42 12.97
N ALA A 51 14.55 -18.42 13.10
CA ALA A 51 15.86 -18.59 13.74
C ALA A 51 15.76 -19.04 15.22
N PHE A 52 14.69 -18.65 15.92
CA PHE A 52 14.44 -19.10 17.29
C PHE A 52 13.78 -20.48 17.39
N THR A 53 13.02 -20.92 16.40
CA THR A 53 12.20 -22.14 16.49
C THR A 53 12.74 -23.32 15.67
N ASP A 54 13.56 -23.08 14.65
CA ASP A 54 14.21 -24.10 13.83
C ASP A 54 15.68 -24.30 14.24
N PRO A 55 16.07 -25.50 14.71
CA PRO A 55 17.45 -25.77 15.14
C PRO A 55 18.51 -25.51 14.06
N LEU A 56 18.18 -25.73 12.79
CA LEU A 56 19.10 -25.48 11.68
C LEU A 56 19.29 -23.98 11.42
N ALA A 57 18.21 -23.21 11.38
CA ALA A 57 18.28 -21.75 11.28
C ALA A 57 19.00 -21.14 12.49
N ARG A 58 18.81 -21.67 13.69
CA ARG A 58 19.55 -21.22 14.88
C ARG A 58 21.05 -21.44 14.75
N ARG A 59 21.48 -22.61 14.26
CA ARG A 59 22.91 -22.87 13.98
C ARG A 59 23.46 -21.92 12.92
N ALA A 60 22.63 -21.50 11.97
CA ALA A 60 23.05 -20.57 10.93
C ALA A 60 23.51 -19.22 11.46
N LEU A 61 22.97 -18.77 12.59
CA LEU A 61 23.39 -17.53 13.25
C LEU A 61 24.85 -17.57 13.73
N ARG A 62 25.49 -18.76 13.78
CA ARG A 62 26.93 -18.88 14.03
C ARG A 62 27.78 -18.61 12.78
N MET A 63 27.16 -18.55 11.60
CA MET A 63 27.83 -18.25 10.34
C MET A 63 27.73 -16.75 10.05
N PRO A 64 28.68 -16.16 9.30
CA PRO A 64 28.63 -14.74 8.95
C PRO A 64 27.47 -14.37 8.00
N GLY A 65 26.95 -15.33 7.22
CA GLY A 65 25.94 -15.10 6.19
C GLY A 65 24.70 -14.31 6.64
N PRO A 66 23.91 -14.79 7.64
CA PRO A 66 22.75 -14.07 8.13
C PRO A 66 23.05 -12.64 8.62
N TRP A 67 24.20 -12.42 9.24
CA TRP A 67 24.62 -11.11 9.73
C TRP A 67 24.99 -10.18 8.58
N ILE A 68 25.69 -10.68 7.56
CA ILE A 68 25.95 -9.94 6.32
C ILE A 68 24.62 -9.52 5.66
N ALA A 69 23.65 -10.43 5.58
CA ALA A 69 22.33 -10.12 5.06
C ALA A 69 21.62 -9.02 5.87
N ALA A 70 21.65 -9.11 7.20
CA ALA A 70 21.07 -8.09 8.08
C ALA A 70 21.74 -6.72 7.92
N VAL A 71 23.07 -6.67 7.88
CA VAL A 71 23.84 -5.44 7.68
C VAL A 71 23.50 -4.81 6.33
N ILE A 72 23.45 -5.59 5.25
CA ILE A 72 23.06 -5.07 3.93
C ILE A 72 21.63 -4.51 3.94
N ALA A 73 20.68 -5.24 4.54
CA ALA A 73 19.30 -4.81 4.61
C ALA A 73 19.14 -3.51 5.39
N ILE A 74 19.82 -3.36 6.53
CA ILE A 74 19.83 -2.15 7.34
C ILE A 74 20.51 -1.00 6.61
N ALA A 75 21.66 -1.25 5.95
CA ALA A 75 22.36 -0.24 5.17
C ALA A 75 21.47 0.32 4.06
N LEU A 76 20.77 -0.54 3.32
CA LEU A 76 19.81 -0.11 2.29
C LEU A 76 18.61 0.65 2.89
N PHE A 77 18.14 0.27 4.08
CA PHE A 77 17.02 0.95 4.75
C PHE A 77 17.43 2.22 5.50
N THR A 78 18.73 2.50 5.61
CA THR A 78 19.26 3.64 6.37
C THR A 78 18.71 5.00 5.92
N PRO A 79 18.49 5.29 4.62
CA PRO A 79 17.89 6.57 4.21
C PRO A 79 16.53 6.84 4.85
N VAL A 80 15.71 5.80 5.07
CA VAL A 80 14.41 5.94 5.75
C VAL A 80 14.59 6.27 7.22
N ILE A 81 15.54 5.61 7.89
CA ILE A 81 15.85 5.84 9.31
C ILE A 81 16.39 7.26 9.50
N ALA A 82 17.35 7.67 8.67
CA ALA A 82 17.97 8.98 8.75
C ALA A 82 16.96 10.10 8.46
N TRP A 83 16.12 9.95 7.43
CA TRP A 83 15.08 10.93 7.13
C TRP A 83 14.09 11.03 8.29
N ASN A 84 13.59 9.91 8.83
CA ASN A 84 12.67 9.93 9.97
C ASN A 84 13.31 10.56 11.21
N ALA A 85 14.56 10.25 11.54
CA ALA A 85 15.24 10.84 12.67
C ALA A 85 15.32 12.38 12.56
N ALA A 86 15.53 12.90 11.35
CA ALA A 86 15.53 14.33 11.07
C ALA A 86 14.12 14.96 11.03
N HIS A 87 13.06 14.16 10.84
CA HIS A 87 11.66 14.60 10.71
C HIS A 87 10.78 14.01 11.81
N HIS A 88 11.27 13.97 13.05
CA HIS A 88 10.51 13.57 14.25
C HIS A 88 9.77 12.23 14.14
N TRP A 89 10.33 11.27 13.39
CA TRP A 89 9.76 9.95 13.11
C TRP A 89 8.40 9.97 12.42
N GLN A 90 8.13 11.00 11.61
CA GLN A 90 6.83 11.28 11.00
C GLN A 90 6.19 10.07 10.30
N SER A 91 6.92 9.33 9.46
CA SER A 91 6.32 8.23 8.72
C SER A 91 6.03 7.01 9.62
N PHE A 92 6.84 6.77 10.66
CA PHE A 92 6.57 5.73 11.65
C PHE A 92 5.42 6.11 12.58
N ASN A 93 5.33 7.39 13.00
CA ASN A 93 4.20 7.90 13.76
C ASN A 93 2.89 7.78 12.98
N TYR A 94 2.92 8.05 11.68
CA TYR A 94 1.77 7.82 10.81
C TYR A 94 1.32 6.35 10.82
N GLN A 95 2.24 5.38 10.71
CA GLN A 95 1.87 3.97 10.83
C GLN A 95 1.35 3.63 12.24
N GLY A 96 2.01 4.14 13.29
CA GLY A 96 1.64 3.93 14.69
C GLY A 96 0.29 4.53 15.08
N GLY A 97 -0.14 5.61 14.40
CA GLY A 97 -1.43 6.27 14.64
C GLY A 97 -2.64 5.33 14.52
N ARG A 98 -2.51 4.24 13.75
CA ARG A 98 -3.54 3.19 13.63
C ARG A 98 -3.81 2.46 14.96
N ALA A 99 -2.86 2.46 15.87
CA ALA A 99 -2.98 1.88 17.22
C ALA A 99 -3.44 2.90 18.29
N THR A 100 -3.76 4.14 17.90
CA THR A 100 -4.27 5.18 18.80
C THR A 100 -5.79 5.31 18.72
N GLY A 101 -6.42 5.76 19.81
CA GLY A 101 -7.88 5.97 19.85
C GLY A 101 -8.70 4.69 19.74
N LEU A 102 -8.27 3.62 20.42
CA LEU A 102 -8.77 2.25 20.22
C LEU A 102 -10.31 2.16 20.17
N ARG A 103 -10.83 1.46 19.17
CA ARG A 103 -12.26 1.17 18.97
C ARG A 103 -12.47 -0.31 18.72
N LEU A 104 -13.41 -0.91 19.45
CA LEU A 104 -13.67 -2.34 19.34
C LEU A 104 -14.47 -2.68 18.08
N HIS A 105 -13.88 -3.48 17.20
CA HIS A 105 -14.44 -4.00 15.97
C HIS A 105 -14.24 -5.53 15.90
N PRO A 106 -15.05 -6.32 16.63
CA PRO A 106 -14.78 -7.75 16.83
C PRO A 106 -14.86 -8.56 15.53
N PHE A 107 -15.59 -8.08 14.53
CA PHE A 107 -15.74 -8.71 13.23
C PHE A 107 -14.76 -8.20 12.16
N ALA A 108 -13.87 -7.26 12.49
CA ALA A 108 -12.86 -6.76 11.55
C ALA A 108 -11.98 -7.88 10.96
N PRO A 109 -11.51 -8.88 11.73
CA PRO A 109 -10.78 -10.01 11.15
C PRO A 109 -11.54 -10.73 10.03
N LEU A 110 -12.86 -10.92 10.16
CA LEU A 110 -13.68 -11.56 9.12
C LEU A 110 -13.71 -10.72 7.83
N THR A 111 -13.77 -9.40 7.96
CA THR A 111 -13.74 -8.50 6.78
C THR A 111 -12.37 -8.48 6.11
N ILE A 112 -11.28 -8.54 6.89
CA ILE A 112 -9.91 -8.58 6.39
C ILE A 112 -9.68 -9.90 5.64
N TRP A 113 -10.01 -11.03 6.27
CA TRP A 113 -9.87 -12.36 5.67
C TRP A 113 -10.78 -12.57 4.47
N GLY A 114 -12.03 -12.11 4.54
CA GLY A 114 -12.97 -12.15 3.41
C GLY A 114 -12.50 -11.29 2.24
N GLY A 115 -11.94 -10.11 2.51
CA GLY A 115 -11.34 -9.26 1.49
C GLY A 115 -10.12 -9.90 0.83
N GLU A 116 -9.24 -10.52 1.60
CA GLU A 116 -8.09 -11.30 1.07
C GLU A 116 -8.54 -12.52 0.27
N ALA A 117 -9.59 -13.22 0.72
CA ALA A 117 -10.17 -14.34 -0.02
C ALA A 117 -10.73 -13.88 -1.38
N LEU A 118 -11.38 -12.72 -1.43
CA LEU A 118 -11.87 -12.15 -2.68
C LEU A 118 -10.71 -11.73 -3.60
N PHE A 119 -9.64 -11.15 -3.03
CA PHE A 119 -8.50 -10.65 -3.79
C PHE A 119 -7.64 -11.77 -4.39
N VAL A 120 -7.43 -12.86 -3.64
CA VAL A 120 -6.61 -14.02 -4.07
C VAL A 120 -7.47 -15.13 -4.72
N LEU A 121 -8.80 -14.97 -4.74
CA LEU A 121 -9.81 -15.96 -5.11
C LEU A 121 -10.12 -16.98 -4.00
N PRO A 122 -11.39 -17.18 -3.60
CA PRO A 122 -11.73 -18.00 -2.43
C PRO A 122 -11.24 -19.46 -2.52
N TRP A 123 -11.22 -20.04 -3.73
CA TRP A 123 -10.77 -21.40 -3.96
C TRP A 123 -9.25 -21.58 -3.94
N LEU A 124 -8.47 -20.49 -4.02
CA LEU A 124 -7.03 -20.51 -3.77
C LEU A 124 -6.72 -20.17 -2.30
N TRP A 125 -7.45 -19.20 -1.75
CA TRP A 125 -7.30 -18.75 -0.38
C TRP A 125 -7.61 -19.84 0.65
N LEU A 126 -8.69 -20.60 0.48
CA LEU A 126 -9.09 -21.62 1.45
C LEU A 126 -8.00 -22.71 1.62
N PRO A 127 -7.46 -23.33 0.55
CA PRO A 127 -6.29 -24.20 0.67
C PRO A 127 -5.08 -23.54 1.32
N MET A 128 -4.78 -22.27 1.03
CA MET A 128 -3.67 -21.56 1.69
C MET A 128 -3.84 -21.51 3.20
N VAL A 129 -5.04 -21.21 3.70
CA VAL A 129 -5.33 -21.18 5.14
C VAL A 129 -5.21 -22.57 5.75
N VAL A 130 -5.75 -23.60 5.10
CA VAL A 130 -5.62 -24.99 5.55
C VAL A 130 -4.15 -25.41 5.64
N LEU A 131 -3.35 -25.06 4.63
CA LEU A 131 -1.92 -25.36 4.57
C LEU A 131 -1.13 -24.60 5.64
N LEU A 132 -1.44 -23.33 5.88
CA LEU A 132 -0.87 -22.54 6.96
C LEU A 132 -1.14 -23.20 8.32
N VAL A 133 -2.40 -23.52 8.62
CA VAL A 133 -2.79 -24.18 9.88
C VAL A 133 -2.13 -25.55 10.01
N ALA A 134 -2.08 -26.35 8.95
CA ALA A 134 -1.44 -27.66 8.96
C ALA A 134 0.07 -27.57 9.24
N ALA A 135 0.76 -26.61 8.61
CA ALA A 135 2.19 -26.39 8.85
C ALA A 135 2.47 -25.90 10.27
N LEU A 136 1.64 -24.98 10.80
CA LEU A 136 1.75 -24.53 12.19
C LEU A 136 1.53 -25.69 13.18
N ARG A 137 0.58 -26.59 12.91
CA ARG A 137 0.32 -27.77 13.75
C ARG A 137 1.44 -28.81 13.70
N ARG A 138 2.05 -29.02 12.53
CA ARG A 138 3.17 -29.96 12.36
C ARG A 138 4.47 -29.43 12.96
N GLY A 139 4.57 -28.12 13.15
CA GLY A 139 5.71 -27.51 13.81
C GLY A 139 7.02 -27.67 13.00
N PRO A 140 8.18 -27.51 13.65
CA PRO A 140 9.49 -27.59 12.99
C PRO A 140 9.81 -29.00 12.43
N ALA A 141 9.03 -30.03 12.77
CA ALA A 141 9.16 -31.37 12.18
C ALA A 141 8.91 -31.36 10.67
N GLU A 142 7.98 -30.53 10.18
CA GLU A 142 7.81 -30.24 8.75
C GLU A 142 8.47 -28.90 8.39
N ARG A 143 9.80 -28.84 8.47
CA ARG A 143 10.59 -27.60 8.38
C ARG A 143 10.19 -26.67 7.23
N ARG A 144 9.93 -27.19 6.02
CA ARG A 144 9.61 -26.35 4.84
C ARG A 144 8.31 -25.57 5.04
N GLY A 145 7.24 -26.27 5.43
CA GLY A 145 5.97 -25.66 5.77
C GLY A 145 6.11 -24.72 6.97
N TRP A 146 6.85 -25.12 8.00
CA TRP A 146 7.08 -24.31 9.21
C TRP A 146 7.71 -22.95 8.90
N VAL A 147 8.76 -22.92 8.08
CA VAL A 147 9.45 -21.67 7.70
C VAL A 147 8.48 -20.74 6.97
N LEU A 148 7.79 -21.22 5.94
CA LEU A 148 6.85 -20.40 5.17
C LEU A 148 5.66 -19.94 6.02
N ALA A 149 5.17 -20.80 6.92
CA ALA A 149 4.12 -20.45 7.86
C ALA A 149 4.53 -19.32 8.80
N LEU A 150 5.74 -19.35 9.36
CA LEU A 150 6.22 -18.28 10.25
C LEU A 150 6.49 -16.95 9.53
N LEU A 151 6.95 -17.00 8.27
CA LEU A 151 7.09 -15.81 7.44
C LEU A 151 5.72 -15.20 7.09
N ALA A 152 4.70 -16.04 6.92
CA ALA A 152 3.34 -15.62 6.55
C ALA A 152 2.49 -15.15 7.75
N VAL A 153 2.62 -15.82 8.90
CA VAL A 153 1.67 -15.69 10.02
C VAL A 153 1.70 -14.31 10.66
N ILE A 154 2.87 -13.66 10.74
CA ILE A 154 2.97 -12.34 11.39
C ILE A 154 2.14 -11.30 10.61
N PRO A 155 2.34 -11.06 9.30
CA PRO A 155 1.46 -10.15 8.56
C PRO A 155 -0.03 -10.52 8.68
N VAL A 156 -0.38 -11.79 8.52
CA VAL A 156 -1.78 -12.23 8.51
C VAL A 156 -2.45 -11.98 9.86
N VAL A 157 -1.82 -12.39 10.95
CA VAL A 157 -2.40 -12.30 12.30
C VAL A 157 -2.31 -10.89 12.86
N LEU A 158 -1.20 -10.18 12.63
CA LEU A 158 -1.02 -8.82 13.16
C LEU A 158 -2.10 -7.88 12.66
N PHE A 159 -2.38 -7.83 11.35
CA PHE A 159 -3.40 -6.94 10.82
C PHE A 159 -4.82 -7.34 11.24
N SER A 160 -5.08 -8.63 11.47
CA SER A 160 -6.33 -9.08 12.08
C SER A 160 -6.48 -8.57 13.52
N ILE A 161 -5.43 -8.71 14.34
CA ILE A 161 -5.44 -8.25 15.74
C ILE A 161 -5.57 -6.73 15.80
N VAL A 162 -4.79 -6.00 15.02
CA VAL A 162 -4.86 -4.53 14.93
C VAL A 162 -6.25 -4.10 14.46
N GLY A 163 -6.85 -4.81 13.51
CA GLY A 163 -8.21 -4.54 13.04
C GLY A 163 -9.28 -4.61 14.13
N ILE A 164 -9.10 -5.43 15.17
CA ILE A 164 -10.05 -5.53 16.29
C ILE A 164 -10.12 -4.22 17.08
N TRP A 165 -9.03 -3.46 17.16
CA TRP A 165 -8.93 -2.30 18.03
C TRP A 165 -8.65 -0.98 17.32
N SER A 166 -8.40 -0.99 16.01
CA SER A 166 -7.99 0.19 15.26
C SER A 166 -9.12 1.23 15.18
N SER A 167 -8.77 2.50 15.40
CA SER A 167 -9.66 3.65 15.16
C SER A 167 -9.89 3.92 13.67
N THR A 168 -9.03 3.37 12.82
CA THR A 168 -9.03 3.53 11.36
C THR A 168 -9.37 2.21 10.68
N ARG A 169 -9.94 2.28 9.47
CA ARG A 169 -10.24 1.09 8.69
C ARG A 169 -8.96 0.41 8.22
N ILE A 170 -8.70 -0.80 8.71
CA ILE A 170 -7.64 -1.66 8.20
C ILE A 170 -8.05 -2.18 6.83
N LEU A 171 -7.22 -1.92 5.82
CA LEU A 171 -7.46 -2.40 4.47
C LEU A 171 -7.02 -3.87 4.39
N TYR A 172 -7.86 -4.71 3.77
CA TYR A 172 -7.62 -6.15 3.70
C TYR A 172 -6.23 -6.46 3.15
N HIS A 173 -5.81 -5.78 2.09
CA HIS A 173 -4.55 -6.00 1.39
C HIS A 173 -3.27 -5.72 2.21
N TRP A 174 -3.38 -5.25 3.46
CA TRP A 174 -2.22 -5.08 4.32
C TRP A 174 -1.64 -6.44 4.76
N ALA A 175 -2.47 -7.47 4.83
CA ALA A 175 -2.07 -8.84 5.15
C ALA A 175 -1.49 -9.61 3.95
N THR A 176 -1.69 -9.12 2.71
CA THR A 176 -1.29 -9.77 1.45
C THR A 176 0.15 -10.25 1.42
N PRO A 177 1.16 -9.53 1.96
CA PRO A 177 2.52 -10.05 2.01
C PRO A 177 2.59 -11.43 2.67
N GLY A 178 1.82 -11.70 3.73
CA GLY A 178 1.79 -13.01 4.36
C GLY A 178 1.22 -14.10 3.44
N TYR A 179 0.14 -13.82 2.72
CA TYR A 179 -0.43 -14.74 1.73
C TYR A 179 0.52 -15.02 0.57
N LEU A 180 1.33 -14.03 0.16
CA LEU A 180 2.35 -14.21 -0.87
C LEU A 180 3.32 -15.36 -0.50
N LEU A 181 3.68 -15.47 0.78
CA LEU A 181 4.58 -16.53 1.29
C LEU A 181 3.91 -17.92 1.31
N LEU A 182 2.59 -18.02 1.14
CA LEU A 182 1.85 -19.28 1.11
C LEU A 182 1.73 -19.87 -0.31
N PHE A 183 1.97 -19.10 -1.36
CA PHE A 183 1.90 -19.60 -2.75
C PHE A 183 2.84 -20.79 -3.02
N PRO A 184 4.10 -20.84 -2.54
CA PRO A 184 4.94 -22.01 -2.71
C PRO A 184 4.35 -23.28 -2.06
N MET A 185 3.72 -23.15 -0.90
CA MET A 185 3.03 -24.27 -0.23
C MET A 185 1.80 -24.70 -1.03
N LEU A 186 1.02 -23.75 -1.53
CA LEU A 186 -0.12 -24.01 -2.39
C LEU A 186 0.30 -24.75 -3.67
N GLY A 187 1.41 -24.33 -4.28
CA GLY A 187 1.99 -24.96 -5.46
C GLY A 187 2.43 -26.41 -5.22
N ASP A 188 3.16 -26.68 -4.13
CA ASP A 188 3.56 -28.06 -3.77
C ASP A 188 2.34 -28.95 -3.48
N TRP A 189 1.35 -28.43 -2.74
CA TRP A 189 0.09 -29.14 -2.49
C TRP A 189 -0.65 -29.45 -3.79
N ALA A 190 -0.83 -28.45 -4.65
CA ALA A 190 -1.48 -28.60 -5.95
C ALA A 190 -0.74 -29.60 -6.85
N ALA A 191 0.60 -29.60 -6.83
CA ALA A 191 1.42 -30.52 -7.63
C ALA A 191 1.16 -32.00 -7.27
N ARG A 192 0.82 -32.29 -6.01
CA ARG A 192 0.55 -33.64 -5.49
C ARG A 192 -0.90 -34.11 -5.67
N LEU A 193 -1.81 -33.23 -6.12
CA LEU A 193 -3.20 -33.61 -6.37
C LEU A 193 -3.28 -34.67 -7.47
N ARG A 194 -3.98 -35.77 -7.17
CA ARG A 194 -4.25 -36.85 -8.14
C ARG A 194 -5.15 -36.37 -9.30
N TRP A 195 -5.97 -35.35 -9.08
CA TRP A 195 -6.91 -34.78 -10.05
C TRP A 195 -6.25 -33.72 -10.94
N ARG A 196 -5.25 -34.14 -11.73
CA ARG A 196 -4.44 -33.24 -12.59
C ARG A 196 -5.27 -32.36 -13.53
N ARG A 197 -6.34 -32.91 -14.12
CA ARG A 197 -7.24 -32.17 -15.02
C ARG A 197 -7.96 -31.04 -14.28
N LEU A 198 -8.58 -31.33 -13.13
CA LEU A 198 -9.26 -30.32 -12.32
C LEU A 198 -8.29 -29.24 -11.84
N ARG A 199 -7.12 -29.63 -11.32
CA ARG A 199 -6.07 -28.68 -10.91
C ARG A 199 -5.68 -27.74 -12.03
N ASN A 200 -5.38 -28.27 -13.22
CA ASN A 200 -5.00 -27.45 -14.36
C ASN A 200 -6.15 -26.55 -14.81
N ALA A 201 -7.39 -27.05 -14.81
CA ALA A 201 -8.57 -26.23 -15.10
C ALA A 201 -8.73 -25.08 -14.10
N VAL A 202 -8.63 -25.34 -12.79
CA VAL A 202 -8.68 -24.30 -11.75
C VAL A 202 -7.57 -23.27 -11.94
N ALA A 203 -6.34 -23.70 -12.21
CA ALA A 203 -5.23 -22.78 -12.45
C ALA A 203 -5.45 -21.91 -13.70
N VAL A 204 -5.87 -22.50 -14.82
CA VAL A 204 -6.16 -21.79 -16.06
C VAL A 204 -7.33 -20.83 -15.88
N ILE A 205 -8.44 -21.28 -15.26
CA ILE A 205 -9.61 -20.43 -14.99
C ILE A 205 -9.22 -19.27 -14.07
N SER A 206 -8.44 -19.51 -13.02
CA SER A 206 -7.98 -18.46 -12.09
C SER A 206 -7.12 -17.43 -12.82
N ALA A 207 -6.14 -17.88 -13.61
CA ALA A 207 -5.28 -17.00 -14.38
C ALA A 207 -6.07 -16.24 -15.45
N ALA A 208 -6.97 -16.91 -16.16
CA ALA A 208 -7.83 -16.30 -17.19
C ALA A 208 -8.79 -15.27 -16.58
N LEU A 209 -9.37 -15.56 -15.40
CA LEU A 209 -10.26 -14.62 -14.70
C LEU A 209 -9.51 -13.35 -14.29
N LEU A 210 -8.33 -13.49 -13.69
CA LEU A 210 -7.50 -12.35 -13.28
C LEU A 210 -6.98 -11.56 -14.49
N ALA A 211 -6.52 -12.24 -15.53
CA ALA A 211 -6.09 -11.61 -16.77
C ALA A 211 -7.26 -10.91 -17.47
N ALA A 212 -8.43 -11.53 -17.55
CA ALA A 212 -9.63 -10.93 -18.12
C ALA A 212 -10.07 -9.70 -17.31
N ALA A 213 -10.05 -9.75 -15.98
CA ALA A 213 -10.36 -8.60 -15.14
C ALA A 213 -9.38 -7.43 -15.40
N ALA A 214 -8.07 -7.71 -15.45
CA ALA A 214 -7.07 -6.70 -15.76
C ALA A 214 -7.23 -6.12 -17.17
N LEU A 215 -7.51 -6.98 -18.17
CA LEU A 215 -7.76 -6.57 -19.55
C LEU A 215 -9.03 -5.72 -19.67
N VAL A 216 -10.12 -6.11 -19.00
CA VAL A 216 -11.38 -5.36 -18.99
C VAL A 216 -11.19 -3.99 -18.35
N ILE A 217 -10.53 -3.92 -17.19
CA ILE A 217 -10.23 -2.63 -16.55
C ILE A 217 -9.37 -1.75 -17.48
N THR A 218 -8.32 -2.32 -18.07
CA THR A 218 -7.43 -1.58 -18.97
C THR A 218 -8.14 -1.12 -20.23
N ALA A 219 -8.93 -2.00 -20.86
CA ALA A 219 -9.71 -1.67 -22.03
C ALA A 219 -10.75 -0.59 -21.74
N GLU A 220 -11.42 -0.67 -20.58
CA GLU A 220 -12.40 0.33 -20.17
C GLU A 220 -11.76 1.70 -19.98
N VAL A 221 -10.62 1.77 -19.28
CA VAL A 221 -9.90 3.03 -19.06
C VAL A 221 -9.31 3.59 -20.36
N SER A 222 -8.91 2.73 -21.29
CA SER A 222 -8.21 3.15 -22.52
C SER A 222 -9.13 3.44 -23.69
N LEU A 223 -10.34 2.86 -23.70
CA LEU A 223 -11.25 2.90 -24.86
C LEU A 223 -12.67 3.38 -24.47
N SER A 224 -12.99 3.48 -23.18
CA SER A 224 -14.35 3.69 -22.66
C SER A 224 -15.39 2.82 -23.37
N PHE A 225 -15.09 1.52 -23.49
CA PHE A 225 -15.89 0.61 -24.32
C PHE A 225 -17.24 0.26 -23.71
N VAL A 226 -17.43 0.46 -22.39
CA VAL A 226 -18.73 0.41 -21.71
C VAL A 226 -19.30 1.83 -21.67
N PRO A 227 -20.24 2.19 -22.56
CA PRO A 227 -20.75 3.55 -22.63
C PRO A 227 -21.46 3.93 -21.33
N HIS A 228 -21.18 5.13 -20.82
CA HIS A 228 -21.85 5.71 -19.65
C HIS A 228 -21.64 4.93 -18.34
N LEU A 229 -20.57 4.14 -18.20
CA LEU A 229 -20.24 3.44 -16.96
C LEU A 229 -20.16 4.40 -15.76
N ASP A 230 -19.66 5.61 -15.98
CA ASP A 230 -19.60 6.69 -15.00
C ASP A 230 -20.97 7.04 -14.39
N ARG A 231 -22.02 7.04 -15.21
CA ARG A 231 -23.39 7.41 -14.82
C ARG A 231 -24.08 6.35 -13.97
N MET A 232 -23.53 5.14 -13.91
CA MET A 232 -24.04 4.08 -13.03
C MET A 232 -23.73 4.36 -11.55
N PHE A 233 -22.84 5.31 -11.27
CA PHE A 233 -22.44 5.69 -9.92
C PHE A 233 -22.94 7.10 -9.60
N ALA A 234 -23.14 7.38 -8.30
CA ALA A 234 -23.40 8.74 -7.87
C ALA A 234 -22.24 9.67 -8.31
N PRO A 235 -22.50 10.96 -8.58
CA PRO A 235 -21.46 11.91 -8.97
C PRO A 235 -20.25 11.87 -8.01
N GLY A 236 -19.04 11.77 -8.56
CA GLY A 236 -17.80 11.64 -7.78
C GLY A 236 -17.56 10.28 -7.13
N LYS A 237 -18.40 9.26 -7.41
CA LYS A 237 -18.27 7.88 -6.89
C LYS A 237 -17.90 6.86 -7.97
N SER A 238 -17.76 7.29 -9.22
CA SER A 238 -17.32 6.40 -10.30
C SER A 238 -15.93 5.83 -9.99
N PRO A 239 -15.70 4.51 -10.14
CA PRO A 239 -14.38 3.92 -9.99
C PRO A 239 -13.40 4.41 -11.07
N LEU A 240 -13.90 4.92 -12.20
CA LEU A 240 -13.06 5.50 -13.26
C LEU A 240 -12.21 6.66 -12.74
N LEU A 241 -12.70 7.44 -11.77
CA LEU A 241 -11.94 8.55 -11.17
C LEU A 241 -10.63 8.11 -10.50
N GLN A 242 -10.54 6.83 -10.10
CA GLN A 242 -9.30 6.26 -9.56
C GLN A 242 -8.32 5.90 -10.67
N ALA A 243 -8.83 5.50 -11.84
CA ALA A 243 -8.03 4.94 -12.93
C ALA A 243 -7.62 5.98 -13.98
N VAL A 244 -8.40 7.03 -14.21
CA VAL A 244 -8.08 8.06 -15.19
C VAL A 244 -7.21 9.17 -14.60
N ASP A 245 -6.43 9.81 -15.46
CA ASP A 245 -5.66 11.00 -15.15
C ASP A 245 -6.56 12.24 -15.21
N TRP A 246 -6.30 13.22 -14.36
CA TRP A 246 -7.11 14.44 -14.26
C TRP A 246 -6.58 15.56 -15.16
N ASP A 247 -5.89 15.21 -16.24
CA ASP A 247 -5.19 16.15 -17.12
C ASP A 247 -6.12 17.17 -17.79
N SER A 248 -7.41 16.84 -17.92
CA SER A 248 -8.43 17.75 -18.46
C SER A 248 -8.57 19.04 -17.66
N ILE A 249 -8.17 19.08 -16.38
CA ILE A 249 -8.25 20.29 -15.56
C ILE A 249 -7.13 21.30 -15.90
N ARG A 250 -6.04 20.87 -16.55
CA ARG A 250 -4.88 21.71 -16.88
C ARG A 250 -5.26 23.02 -17.57
N PRO A 251 -6.03 23.02 -18.69
CA PRO A 251 -6.42 24.26 -19.36
C PRO A 251 -7.35 25.14 -18.54
N GLU A 252 -8.02 24.60 -17.51
CA GLU A 252 -9.06 25.30 -16.73
C GLU A 252 -8.48 26.04 -15.50
N ILE A 253 -7.21 25.84 -15.17
CA ILE A 253 -6.54 26.60 -14.10
C ILE A 253 -6.46 28.09 -14.51
N PRO A 254 -7.02 29.02 -13.71
CA PRO A 254 -6.98 30.44 -14.01
C PRO A 254 -5.55 31.00 -14.13
N PRO A 255 -5.32 32.01 -14.98
CA PRO A 255 -4.08 32.77 -14.96
C PRO A 255 -3.92 33.47 -13.60
N GLY A 256 -2.68 33.64 -13.16
CA GLY A 256 -2.35 34.33 -11.90
C GLY A 256 -2.47 33.48 -10.64
N VAL A 257 -2.95 32.22 -10.74
CA VAL A 257 -2.82 31.22 -9.67
C VAL A 257 -1.36 30.85 -9.50
N GLN A 258 -0.87 30.86 -8.26
CA GLN A 258 0.53 30.59 -7.92
C GLN A 258 0.70 29.32 -7.08
N ALA A 259 -0.38 28.78 -6.52
CA ALA A 259 -0.39 27.50 -5.81
C ALA A 259 -1.81 26.92 -5.79
N ILE A 260 -1.92 25.64 -5.46
CA ILE A 260 -3.20 24.93 -5.29
C ILE A 260 -3.27 24.32 -3.91
N ALA A 261 -4.43 24.45 -3.26
CA ALA A 261 -4.70 23.80 -1.98
C ALA A 261 -5.93 22.91 -2.09
N THR A 262 -5.81 21.66 -1.66
CA THR A 262 -6.94 20.73 -1.55
C THR A 262 -7.33 20.51 -0.09
N LEU A 263 -8.47 19.85 0.15
CA LEU A 263 -8.87 19.46 1.51
C LEU A 263 -8.43 18.04 1.88
N ARG A 264 -7.96 17.25 0.90
CA ARG A 264 -7.59 15.84 1.08
C ARG A 264 -6.34 15.51 0.27
N TRP A 265 -5.42 14.80 0.89
CA TRP A 265 -4.14 14.41 0.29
C TRP A 265 -4.29 13.62 -1.02
N TYR A 266 -5.28 12.73 -1.14
CA TYR A 266 -5.45 11.96 -2.37
C TYR A 266 -6.00 12.79 -3.54
N ASP A 267 -6.75 13.86 -3.27
CA ASP A 267 -7.12 14.83 -4.32
C ASP A 267 -5.88 15.65 -4.72
N ALA A 268 -5.04 16.04 -3.75
CA ALA A 268 -3.76 16.71 -4.01
C ALA A 268 -2.83 15.83 -4.86
N GLY A 269 -2.79 14.52 -4.63
CA GLY A 269 -2.02 13.57 -5.43
C GLY A 269 -2.48 13.53 -6.90
N LYS A 270 -3.80 13.42 -7.14
CA LYS A 270 -4.36 13.43 -8.51
C LYS A 270 -4.10 14.76 -9.23
N ILE A 271 -4.30 15.88 -8.53
CA ILE A 271 -4.13 17.22 -9.11
C ILE A 271 -2.65 17.56 -9.32
N GLY A 272 -1.78 17.20 -8.38
CA GLY A 272 -0.33 17.39 -8.50
C GLY A 272 0.24 16.63 -9.68
N TYR A 273 -0.15 15.36 -9.85
CA TYR A 273 0.22 14.58 -11.04
C TYR A 273 -0.30 15.23 -12.32
N ALA A 274 -1.57 15.65 -12.33
CA ALA A 274 -2.15 16.35 -13.46
C ALA A 274 -1.52 17.71 -13.75
N LEU A 275 -0.63 18.24 -12.91
CA LEU A 275 -0.04 19.57 -13.09
C LEU A 275 1.50 19.56 -13.06
N GLU A 276 2.13 18.38 -13.15
CA GLU A 276 3.58 18.21 -13.04
C GLU A 276 4.38 19.17 -13.94
N GLY A 277 3.88 19.46 -15.16
CA GLY A 277 4.52 20.37 -16.11
C GLY A 277 4.34 21.88 -15.85
N ARG A 278 3.56 22.29 -14.84
CA ARG A 278 3.32 23.71 -14.50
C ARG A 278 4.10 24.23 -13.30
N HIS A 279 4.80 23.35 -12.58
CA HIS A 279 5.56 23.70 -11.37
C HIS A 279 4.74 24.48 -10.32
N LEU A 280 3.42 24.27 -10.28
CA LEU A 280 2.55 24.86 -9.25
C LEU A 280 2.67 24.03 -7.97
N PRO A 281 3.04 24.64 -6.82
CA PRO A 281 2.98 23.95 -5.54
C PRO A 281 1.55 23.49 -5.26
N VAL A 282 1.39 22.21 -4.91
CA VAL A 282 0.11 21.63 -4.49
C VAL A 282 0.22 21.26 -3.02
N THR A 283 -0.72 21.70 -2.20
CA THR A 283 -0.75 21.44 -0.76
C THR A 283 -2.13 20.96 -0.28
N VAL A 284 -2.24 20.68 1.01
CA VAL A 284 -3.46 20.24 1.68
C VAL A 284 -3.75 21.14 2.88
N PHE A 285 -4.93 21.76 2.91
CA PHE A 285 -5.44 22.54 4.06
C PHE A 285 -6.26 21.71 5.05
N GLY A 286 -6.47 20.43 4.78
CA GLY A 286 -7.15 19.49 5.68
C GLY A 286 -6.25 18.97 6.80
N ALA A 287 -6.86 18.29 7.77
CA ALA A 287 -6.19 17.73 8.96
C ALA A 287 -5.17 16.61 8.68
N GLU A 288 -5.27 15.96 7.52
CA GLU A 288 -4.35 14.90 7.10
C GLU A 288 -3.62 15.34 5.82
N PRO A 289 -2.55 16.15 5.94
CA PRO A 289 -1.78 16.64 4.79
C PRO A 289 -0.77 15.63 4.24
N HIS A 290 -0.41 14.58 4.99
CA HIS A 290 0.59 13.59 4.60
C HIS A 290 1.90 14.23 4.10
N GLU A 291 2.46 13.75 2.99
CA GLU A 291 3.71 14.27 2.40
C GLU A 291 3.63 15.75 1.99
N PHE A 292 2.42 16.28 1.77
CA PHE A 292 2.23 17.68 1.36
C PHE A 292 2.57 18.68 2.48
N ALA A 293 2.59 18.23 3.74
CA ALA A 293 3.09 19.05 4.84
C ALA A 293 4.59 19.38 4.69
N ASP A 294 5.37 18.50 4.04
CA ASP A 294 6.81 18.69 3.87
C ASP A 294 7.15 19.22 2.46
N SER A 295 6.48 18.71 1.42
CA SER A 295 6.82 19.05 0.03
C SER A 295 6.38 20.45 -0.38
N ALA A 296 5.22 20.90 0.13
CA ALA A 296 4.68 22.24 -0.11
C ALA A 296 3.87 22.69 1.12
N PRO A 297 4.52 22.94 2.28
CA PRO A 297 3.81 23.33 3.50
C PRO A 297 2.92 24.55 3.25
N PRO A 298 1.70 24.63 3.83
CA PRO A 298 0.83 25.79 3.72
C PRO A 298 1.51 27.14 4.02
N ALA A 299 2.49 27.16 4.93
CA ALA A 299 3.29 28.35 5.23
C ALA A 299 4.12 28.87 4.05
N ALA A 300 4.54 28.00 3.13
CA ALA A 300 5.25 28.39 1.91
C ALA A 300 4.33 29.03 0.84
N LEU A 301 3.04 29.14 1.12
CA LEU A 301 2.04 29.76 0.25
C LEU A 301 1.66 31.18 0.71
N LEU A 302 2.20 31.67 1.83
CA LEU A 302 1.98 33.06 2.27
C LEU A 302 2.36 34.05 1.15
N GLY A 303 1.51 35.04 0.93
CA GLY A 303 1.65 36.04 -0.12
C GLY A 303 1.27 35.57 -1.53
N LYS A 304 0.74 34.36 -1.69
CA LYS A 304 0.38 33.79 -3.00
C LYS A 304 -1.11 33.80 -3.25
N ASN A 305 -1.48 33.85 -4.53
CA ASN A 305 -2.82 33.54 -5.01
C ASN A 305 -3.01 32.02 -5.08
N VAL A 306 -3.96 31.50 -4.31
CA VAL A 306 -4.19 30.07 -4.14
C VAL A 306 -5.53 29.67 -4.73
N LEU A 307 -5.52 28.68 -5.63
CA LEU A 307 -6.73 28.00 -6.06
C LEU A 307 -7.08 26.90 -5.06
N ILE A 308 -8.18 27.08 -4.33
CA ILE A 308 -8.66 26.13 -3.34
C ILE A 308 -9.65 25.18 -4.01
N ILE A 309 -9.35 23.89 -3.95
CA ILE A 309 -10.22 22.82 -4.42
C ILE A 309 -11.29 22.57 -3.36
N ALA A 310 -12.50 23.06 -3.60
CA ALA A 310 -13.56 23.16 -2.60
C ALA A 310 -14.37 21.86 -2.46
N MET A 311 -13.67 20.73 -2.31
CA MET A 311 -14.27 19.43 -2.05
C MET A 311 -13.43 18.61 -1.07
N PRO A 312 -14.08 17.74 -0.25
CA PRO A 312 -15.51 17.49 -0.19
C PRO A 312 -16.24 18.52 0.67
N GLY A 313 -17.56 18.60 0.52
CA GLY A 313 -18.43 19.41 1.38
C GLY A 313 -19.11 20.56 0.66
N ASN A 314 -19.60 21.52 1.43
CA ASN A 314 -20.32 22.67 0.92
C ASN A 314 -19.34 23.81 0.64
N VAL A 315 -19.38 24.36 -0.58
CA VAL A 315 -18.49 25.43 -1.03
C VAL A 315 -18.60 26.68 -0.15
N SER A 316 -19.81 27.03 0.32
CA SER A 316 -20.03 28.19 1.17
C SER A 316 -19.44 28.01 2.57
N ASP A 317 -19.44 26.78 3.11
CA ASP A 317 -18.76 26.48 4.38
C ASP A 317 -17.24 26.58 4.24
N ILE A 318 -16.71 26.05 3.14
CA ILE A 318 -15.28 26.09 2.82
C ILE A 318 -14.83 27.55 2.63
N LEU A 319 -15.62 28.36 1.93
CA LEU A 319 -15.38 29.78 1.76
C LEU A 319 -15.35 30.49 3.11
N ARG A 320 -16.38 30.32 3.95
CA ARG A 320 -16.42 30.93 5.29
C ARG A 320 -15.23 30.53 6.15
N ARG A 321 -14.81 29.27 6.05
CA ARG A 321 -13.69 28.72 6.81
C ARG A 321 -12.38 29.39 6.45
N PHE A 322 -12.09 29.55 5.15
CA PHE A 322 -10.79 30.07 4.69
C PHE A 322 -10.78 31.57 4.41
N ALA A 323 -11.93 32.24 4.39
CA ALA A 323 -11.99 33.70 4.18
C ALA A 323 -11.08 34.53 5.10
N PRO A 324 -10.89 34.20 6.39
CA PRO A 324 -10.00 34.96 7.26
C PRO A 324 -8.51 34.86 6.89
N ASP A 325 -8.12 33.84 6.12
CA ASP A 325 -6.72 33.53 5.82
C ASP A 325 -6.21 34.22 4.54
N PHE A 326 -7.06 34.94 3.82
CA PHE A 326 -6.77 35.62 2.54
C PHE A 326 -7.18 37.09 2.55
N ASP A 327 -6.65 37.90 1.64
CA ASP A 327 -7.13 39.27 1.41
C ASP A 327 -8.54 39.28 0.88
N THR A 328 -8.76 38.50 -0.17
CA THR A 328 -10.08 38.24 -0.69
C THR A 328 -10.20 36.77 -1.03
N ILE A 329 -11.40 36.22 -0.86
CA ILE A 329 -11.74 34.89 -1.35
C ILE A 329 -13.03 34.98 -2.14
N ARG A 330 -13.07 34.35 -3.32
CA ARG A 330 -14.23 34.37 -4.20
C ARG A 330 -14.40 33.03 -4.92
N PRO A 331 -15.60 32.72 -5.43
CA PRO A 331 -15.79 31.59 -6.32
C PRO A 331 -14.81 31.64 -7.51
N GLY A 332 -14.13 30.52 -7.77
CA GLY A 332 -13.30 30.30 -8.95
C GLY A 332 -14.05 29.54 -10.05
N PRO A 333 -13.40 29.24 -11.20
CA PRO A 333 -14.01 28.37 -12.20
C PRO A 333 -14.16 26.94 -11.65
N ALA A 334 -15.21 26.25 -12.07
CA ALA A 334 -15.28 24.82 -11.83
C ALA A 334 -14.22 24.11 -12.69
N LEU A 335 -13.52 23.13 -12.11
CA LEU A 335 -12.60 22.27 -12.86
C LEU A 335 -13.32 20.97 -13.25
N THR A 336 -13.20 20.56 -14.50
CA THR A 336 -13.91 19.40 -15.04
C THR A 336 -12.95 18.27 -15.32
N VAL A 337 -13.12 17.16 -14.59
CA VAL A 337 -12.44 15.91 -14.89
C VAL A 337 -13.23 15.21 -15.99
N THR A 338 -12.63 15.08 -17.16
CA THR A 338 -13.22 14.42 -18.32
C THR A 338 -12.43 13.18 -18.71
N ASP A 339 -13.14 12.21 -19.26
CA ASP A 339 -12.59 10.98 -19.83
C ASP A 339 -13.35 10.66 -21.11
N HIS A 340 -12.64 10.53 -22.23
CA HIS A 340 -13.23 10.28 -23.57
C HIS A 340 -14.43 11.20 -23.91
N GLY A 341 -14.39 12.46 -23.48
CA GLY A 341 -15.44 13.46 -23.69
C GLY A 341 -16.62 13.40 -22.71
N ALA A 342 -16.68 12.41 -21.82
CA ALA A 342 -17.63 12.35 -20.72
C ALA A 342 -17.13 13.13 -19.49
N VAL A 343 -18.04 13.78 -18.77
CA VAL A 343 -17.71 14.48 -17.51
C VAL A 343 -17.84 13.52 -16.34
N LEU A 344 -16.73 13.18 -15.69
CA LEU A 344 -16.70 12.27 -14.54
C LEU A 344 -16.89 12.99 -13.20
N LEU A 345 -16.36 14.21 -13.09
CA LEU A 345 -16.41 15.01 -11.87
C LEU A 345 -16.31 16.49 -12.22
N VAL A 346 -17.18 17.30 -11.61
CA VAL A 346 -17.09 18.76 -11.62
C VAL A 346 -16.63 19.20 -10.24
N ILE A 347 -15.49 19.85 -10.19
CA ILE A 347 -14.79 20.25 -8.97
C ILE A 347 -15.06 21.75 -8.74
N PRO A 348 -15.83 22.12 -7.72
CA PRO A 348 -15.97 23.52 -7.37
C PRO A 348 -14.63 24.06 -6.82
N THR A 349 -14.33 25.32 -7.11
CA THR A 349 -13.11 25.97 -6.60
C THR A 349 -13.40 27.34 -6.01
N LEU A 350 -12.46 27.81 -5.19
CA LEU A 350 -12.37 29.18 -4.70
C LEU A 350 -11.01 29.73 -5.08
N ILE A 351 -10.92 31.03 -5.34
CA ILE A 351 -9.66 31.74 -5.52
C ILE A 351 -9.47 32.62 -4.29
N GLY A 352 -8.43 32.30 -3.51
CA GLY A 352 -7.93 33.15 -2.44
C GLY A 352 -6.79 34.01 -2.97
N GLU A 353 -6.93 35.33 -2.88
CA GLU A 353 -5.91 36.30 -3.27
C GLU A 353 -5.12 36.73 -2.03
N ASP A 354 -3.80 36.83 -2.17
CA ASP A 354 -2.85 37.16 -1.11
C ASP A 354 -3.09 36.41 0.22
N MET A 355 -2.54 35.20 0.32
CA MET A 355 -2.65 34.38 1.53
C MET A 355 -1.90 35.02 2.72
N LYS A 356 -2.65 35.46 3.74
CA LYS A 356 -2.14 36.19 4.91
C LYS A 356 -1.82 35.31 6.11
N ALA A 357 -2.50 34.18 6.23
CA ALA A 357 -2.34 33.29 7.38
C ALA A 357 -2.33 31.82 6.96
N VAL A 358 -1.68 31.00 7.78
CA VAL A 358 -1.70 29.54 7.59
C VAL A 358 -3.05 29.01 8.05
N PRO A 359 -3.83 28.32 7.18
CA PRO A 359 -5.16 27.88 7.51
C PRO A 359 -5.09 26.80 8.56
N LYS A 360 -6.02 26.84 9.50
CA LYS A 360 -6.11 25.80 10.51
C LYS A 360 -6.79 24.55 9.93
N PRO A 361 -6.27 23.35 10.22
CA PRO A 361 -6.79 22.08 9.71
C PRO A 361 -8.20 21.73 10.19
#